data_AF-A0A0F7CL18-F1
#
_entry.id   AF-A0A0F7CL18-F1
#
_cell.length_a   1.000
_cell.length_b   1.000
_cell.length_c   1.000
_cell.angle_alpha   90.00
_cell.angle_beta   90.00
_cell.angle_gamma   90.00
#
_symmetry.space_group_name_H-M   'P 1'
#
loop_
_entity.id
_entity.type
_entity.pdbx_description
1 polymer ?
#
loop_
_entity_poly.entity_id
_entity_poly.type
_entity_poly.pdbx_seq_one_letter_code
_entity_poly.pdbx_strand_id
1 'polypeptide(L)'
;MGLRDAFTSWFRIKGRSLEHVSFAIRRLTGIIMAFYLLGHLVDITTLLAGPEAYSQLLNLFAGPMGVVIDSFLWAVLVIHGTLGIYSAIVEMGFLLEHRRKLLVIAWICALLFILLGVEVIINVLR
;
A
#
# COMPACT_ATOMS: atom_id res chain seq x y z
N MET A 1 -4.00 19.83 -24.31
CA MET A 1 -3.39 19.84 -22.97
C MET A 1 -1.94 19.39 -23.12
N GLY A 2 -0.96 20.20 -22.72
CA GLY A 2 0.45 19.86 -22.91
C GLY A 2 0.93 18.76 -21.95
N LEU A 3 2.00 18.04 -22.29
CA LEU A 3 2.63 17.03 -21.43
C LEU A 3 3.00 17.59 -20.03
N ARG A 4 3.45 18.85 -19.98
CA ARG A 4 3.73 19.56 -18.72
C ARG A 4 2.47 19.81 -17.89
N ASP A 5 1.36 20.18 -18.51
CA ASP A 5 0.08 20.41 -17.82
C ASP A 5 -0.48 19.09 -17.28
N ALA A 6 -0.32 18.00 -18.04
CA ALA A 6 -0.69 16.67 -17.58
C ALA A 6 0.14 16.25 -16.35
N PHE A 7 1.45 16.42 -16.39
CA PHE A 7 2.33 16.09 -15.28
C PHE A 7 2.05 16.94 -14.02
N THR A 8 1.89 18.26 -14.18
CA THR A 8 1.58 19.16 -13.05
C THR A 8 0.19 18.93 -12.47
N SER A 9 -0.78 18.49 -13.30
CA SER A 9 -2.14 18.20 -12.84
C SER A 9 -2.23 17.02 -11.85
N TRP A 10 -1.25 16.10 -11.89
CA TRP A 10 -1.13 15.00 -10.93
C TRP A 10 -0.82 15.49 -9.52
N PHE A 11 -0.06 16.58 -9.39
CA PHE A 11 0.31 17.17 -8.09
C PHE A 11 -0.71 18.19 -7.56
N ARG A 12 -1.77 18.49 -8.33
CA ARG A 12 -2.79 19.46 -7.93
C ARG A 12 -3.86 18.81 -7.04
N ILE A 13 -3.64 18.89 -5.73
CA ILE A 13 -4.55 18.35 -4.71
C ILE A 13 -5.72 19.31 -4.41
N LYS A 14 -5.48 20.63 -4.46
CA LYS A 14 -6.49 21.64 -4.11
C LYS A 14 -7.72 21.55 -5.03
N GLY A 15 -8.90 21.39 -4.43
CA GLY A 15 -10.18 21.28 -5.13
C GLY A 15 -10.54 19.87 -5.63
N ARG A 16 -9.76 18.83 -5.30
CA ARG A 16 -10.11 17.43 -5.61
C ARG A 16 -11.02 16.84 -4.53
N SER A 17 -11.99 16.02 -4.96
CA SER A 17 -12.84 15.28 -4.03
C SER A 17 -12.07 14.12 -3.38
N LEU A 18 -12.64 13.56 -2.30
CA LEU A 18 -12.05 12.41 -1.61
C LEU A 18 -11.88 11.22 -2.55
N GLU A 19 -12.80 11.01 -3.48
CA GLU A 19 -12.75 9.94 -4.49
C GLU A 19 -11.53 10.08 -5.40
N HIS A 20 -11.24 11.30 -5.89
CA HIS A 20 -10.08 11.56 -6.73
C HIS A 20 -8.77 11.30 -5.99
N VAL A 21 -8.67 11.74 -4.74
CA VAL A 21 -7.49 11.51 -3.90
C VAL A 21 -7.32 10.01 -3.64
N SER A 22 -8.40 9.31 -3.29
CA SER A 22 -8.38 7.87 -3.01
C SER A 22 -7.99 7.05 -4.25
N PHE A 23 -8.46 7.46 -5.43
CA PHE A 23 -8.04 6.86 -6.70
C PHE A 23 -6.53 7.02 -6.92
N ALA A 24 -5.99 8.23 -6.77
CA ALA A 24 -4.57 8.50 -6.95
C ALA A 24 -3.70 7.71 -5.95
N ILE A 25 -4.10 7.70 -4.68
CA ILE A 25 -3.42 6.95 -3.62
C ILE A 25 -3.41 5.45 -3.94
N ARG A 26 -4.56 4.85 -4.31
CA ARG A 26 -4.64 3.42 -4.67
C ARG A 26 -3.71 3.05 -5.84
N ARG A 27 -3.58 3.94 -6.83
CA ARG A 27 -2.66 3.75 -7.96
C ARG A 27 -1.21 3.80 -7.50
N LEU A 28 -0.84 4.81 -6.71
CA LEU A 28 0.51 4.95 -6.18
C LEU A 28 0.89 3.74 -5.31
N THR A 29 0.02 3.30 -4.40
CA THR A 29 0.28 2.12 -3.57
C THR A 29 0.39 0.85 -4.41
N GLY A 30 -0.41 0.71 -5.48
CA GLY A 30 -0.27 -0.41 -6.42
C GLY A 30 1.07 -0.44 -7.15
N ILE A 31 1.60 0.73 -7.55
CA ILE A 31 2.93 0.84 -8.16
C ILE A 31 4.02 0.44 -7.16
N ILE A 32 3.94 0.93 -5.92
CA ILE A 32 4.87 0.56 -4.85
C ILE A 32 4.82 -0.95 -4.61
N MET A 33 3.62 -1.54 -4.51
CA MET A 33 3.44 -2.99 -4.33
C MET A 33 4.01 -3.80 -5.49
N ALA A 34 3.91 -3.33 -6.73
CA ALA A 34 4.48 -4.02 -7.88
C ALA A 34 6.02 -4.06 -7.80
N PHE A 35 6.67 -2.95 -7.44
CA PHE A 35 8.11 -2.94 -7.19
C PHE A 35 8.51 -3.81 -6.01
N TYR A 36 7.74 -3.77 -4.92
CA TYR A 36 7.96 -4.64 -3.77
C TYR A 36 7.86 -6.11 -4.16
N LEU A 37 6.85 -6.50 -4.95
CA LEU A 37 6.68 -7.87 -5.42
C LEU A 37 7.91 -8.34 -6.21
N LEU A 38 8.43 -7.50 -7.12
CA LEU A 38 9.66 -7.82 -7.86
C LEU A 38 10.87 -7.98 -6.94
N GLY A 39 11.03 -7.10 -5.95
CA GLY A 39 12.08 -7.23 -4.93
C GLY A 39 11.93 -8.51 -4.11
N HIS A 40 10.69 -8.85 -3.72
CA HIS A 40 10.39 -10.04 -2.95
C HIS A 40 10.62 -11.33 -3.75
N LEU A 41 10.39 -11.31 -5.06
CA LEU A 41 10.76 -12.39 -5.97
C LEU A 41 12.27 -12.63 -5.98
N VAL A 42 13.09 -11.58 -5.93
CA VAL A 42 14.54 -11.70 -5.81
C VAL A 42 14.92 -12.33 -4.47
N ASP A 43 14.31 -11.86 -3.37
CA ASP A 43 14.53 -12.39 -2.02
C ASP A 43 14.27 -13.91 -1.96
N ILE A 44 13.08 -14.36 -2.35
CA ILE A 44 12.75 -15.80 -2.30
C ILE A 44 13.60 -16.63 -3.27
N THR A 45 14.12 -16.05 -4.35
CA THR A 45 15.04 -16.74 -5.27
C THR A 45 16.39 -17.04 -4.59
N THR A 46 16.80 -16.28 -3.57
CA THR A 46 18.04 -16.55 -2.83
C THR A 46 18.01 -17.89 -2.09
N LEU A 47 16.84 -18.46 -1.83
CA LEU A 47 16.70 -19.82 -1.28
C LEU A 47 17.36 -20.89 -2.18
N LEU A 48 17.41 -20.65 -3.50
CA LEU A 48 18.09 -21.54 -4.46
C LEU A 48 19.62 -21.43 -4.38
N ALA A 49 20.14 -20.33 -3.85
CA ALA A 49 21.58 -20.08 -3.69
C ALA A 49 22.13 -20.59 -2.35
N GLY A 50 21.28 -21.09 -1.46
CA GLY A 50 21.65 -21.68 -0.17
C GLY A 50 21.20 -20.84 1.04
N PRO A 51 21.14 -21.46 2.23
CA PRO A 51 20.67 -20.80 3.46
C PRO A 51 21.45 -19.54 3.84
N GLU A 52 22.75 -19.50 3.52
CA GLU A 52 23.62 -18.37 3.83
C GLU A 52 23.24 -17.12 3.04
N ALA A 53 22.91 -17.27 1.75
CA ALA A 53 22.50 -16.17 0.88
C ALA A 53 21.17 -15.55 1.35
N TYR A 54 20.21 -16.39 1.71
CA TYR A 54 18.94 -15.96 2.27
C TYR A 54 19.11 -15.25 3.62
N SER A 55 19.92 -15.83 4.51
CA SER A 55 20.18 -15.25 5.84
C SER A 55 20.87 -13.90 5.75
N GLN A 56 21.81 -13.70 4.82
CA GLN A 56 22.47 -12.41 4.60
C GLN A 56 21.47 -11.33 4.17
N LEU A 57 20.52 -11.68 3.29
CA LEU A 57 19.49 -10.74 2.84
C LEU A 57 18.48 -10.43 3.95
N LEU A 58 18.04 -11.43 4.71
CA LEU A 58 17.16 -11.22 5.87
C LEU A 58 17.80 -10.30 6.93
N ASN A 59 19.11 -10.43 7.16
CA ASN A 59 19.82 -9.59 8.13
C ASN A 59 19.79 -8.09 7.77
N LEU A 60 19.59 -7.73 6.50
CA LEU A 60 19.37 -6.33 6.09
C LEU A 60 18.07 -5.75 6.67
N PHE A 61 17.08 -6.60 6.90
CA PHE A 61 15.76 -6.25 7.42
C PHE A 61 15.57 -6.63 8.89
N ALA A 62 16.52 -7.31 9.52
CA ALA A 62 16.41 -7.78 10.91
C ALA A 62 16.66 -6.69 11.99
N GLY A 63 16.71 -5.42 11.61
CA GLY A 63 17.02 -4.30 12.52
C GLY A 63 15.90 -3.25 12.63
N PRO A 64 16.15 -2.13 13.32
CA PRO A 64 15.17 -1.04 13.45
C PRO A 64 14.70 -0.47 12.11
N MET A 65 15.55 -0.50 11.08
CA MET A 65 15.18 -0.14 9.71
C MET A 65 14.12 -1.09 9.13
N GLY A 66 14.18 -2.39 9.46
CA GLY A 66 13.18 -3.37 9.09
C GLY A 66 11.80 -3.04 9.63
N VAL A 67 11.70 -2.66 10.91
CA VAL A 67 10.44 -2.19 11.52
C VAL A 67 9.78 -1.10 10.68
N VAL A 68 10.58 -0.11 10.24
CA VAL A 68 10.10 1.04 9.47
C VAL A 68 9.64 0.60 8.08
N ILE A 69 10.44 -0.23 7.40
CA ILE A 69 10.13 -0.75 6.06
C ILE A 69 8.87 -1.61 6.10
N ASP A 70 8.78 -2.54 7.04
CA ASP A 70 7.64 -3.44 7.21
C ASP A 70 6.37 -2.67 7.56
N SER A 71 6.46 -1.69 8.46
CA SER A 71 5.34 -0.81 8.80
C SER A 71 4.85 0.01 7.60
N PHE A 72 5.79 0.53 6.80
CA PHE A 72 5.47 1.27 5.58
C PHE A 72 4.80 0.36 4.53
N LEU A 73 5.38 -0.81 4.25
CA LEU A 73 4.84 -1.77 3.30
C LEU A 73 3.48 -2.31 3.75
N TRP A 74 3.30 -2.55 5.05
CA TRP A 74 2.00 -2.89 5.64
C TRP A 74 0.96 -1.80 5.35
N ALA A 75 1.30 -0.53 5.58
CA ALA A 75 0.39 0.57 5.30
C ALA A 75 0.04 0.68 3.81
N VAL A 76 1.04 0.53 2.93
CA VAL A 76 0.83 0.52 1.47
C VAL A 76 -0.11 -0.62 1.07
N LEU A 77 0.11 -1.83 1.57
CA LEU A 77 -0.72 -3.01 1.29
C LEU A 77 -2.16 -2.81 1.76
N VAL A 78 -2.36 -2.37 3.01
CA VAL A 78 -3.69 -2.16 3.59
C VAL A 78 -4.46 -1.09 2.83
N ILE A 79 -3.83 0.04 2.50
CA ILE A 79 -4.47 1.10 1.73
C ILE A 79 -4.85 0.60 0.34
N HIS A 80 -3.94 -0.11 -0.33
CA HIS A 80 -4.22 -0.68 -1.66
C HIS A 80 -5.40 -1.66 -1.61
N GLY A 81 -5.38 -2.60 -0.65
CA GLY A 81 -6.40 -3.62 -0.50
C GLY A 81 -7.78 -3.05 -0.15
N THR A 82 -7.87 -2.21 0.87
CA THR A 82 -9.16 -1.65 1.34
C THR A 82 -9.81 -0.73 0.31
N LEU A 83 -9.05 0.17 -0.31
CA LEU A 83 -9.55 1.02 -1.40
C LEU A 83 -9.83 0.21 -2.67
N GLY A 84 -9.08 -0.87 -2.90
CA GLY A 84 -9.31 -1.83 -3.98
C GLY A 84 -10.66 -2.55 -3.84
N ILE A 85 -10.96 -3.05 -2.63
CA ILE A 85 -12.25 -3.69 -2.32
C ILE A 85 -13.40 -2.69 -2.49
N TYR A 86 -13.26 -1.47 -1.96
CA TYR A 86 -14.24 -0.40 -2.20
C TYR A 86 -14.49 -0.20 -3.69
N SER A 87 -13.42 -0.05 -4.47
CA SER A 87 -13.51 0.16 -5.91
C SER A 87 -14.18 -1.00 -6.62
N ALA A 88 -13.80 -2.24 -6.29
CA ALA A 88 -14.37 -3.44 -6.89
C ALA A 88 -15.89 -3.52 -6.66
N ILE A 89 -16.35 -3.27 -5.42
CA ILE A 89 -17.78 -3.27 -5.08
C ILE A 89 -18.53 -2.23 -5.91
N VAL A 90 -18.04 -0.98 -5.91
CA VAL A 90 -18.71 0.14 -6.57
C VAL A 90 -18.67 0.01 -8.09
N GLU A 91 -17.53 -0.39 -8.67
CA GLU A 91 -17.34 -0.53 -10.12
C GLU A 91 -18.09 -1.74 -10.70
N MET A 92 -18.38 -2.77 -9.89
CA MET A 92 -19.30 -3.86 -10.25
C MET A 92 -20.78 -3.42 -10.23
N GLY A 93 -21.08 -2.17 -9.87
CA GLY A 93 -22.43 -1.62 -9.80
C GLY A 93 -23.15 -1.85 -8.48
N PHE A 94 -22.49 -2.47 -7.48
CA PHE A 94 -23.09 -2.65 -6.16
C PHE A 94 -23.00 -1.37 -5.34
N LEU A 95 -24.06 -1.06 -4.60
CA LEU A 95 -24.09 0.01 -3.59
C LEU A 95 -23.67 1.40 -4.10
N LEU A 96 -23.90 1.70 -5.39
CA LEU A 96 -23.53 2.96 -6.05
C LEU A 96 -24.06 4.22 -5.34
N GLU A 97 -25.29 4.15 -4.83
CA GLU A 97 -25.95 5.21 -4.06
C GLU A 97 -25.21 5.51 -2.74
N HIS A 98 -24.50 4.51 -2.21
CA HIS A 98 -23.79 4.55 -0.94
C HIS A 98 -22.28 4.71 -1.10
N ARG A 99 -21.76 4.94 -2.32
CA ARG A 99 -20.32 5.00 -2.63
C ARG A 99 -19.52 5.90 -1.68
N ARG A 100 -20.04 7.09 -1.33
CA ARG A 100 -19.34 8.01 -0.42
C ARG A 100 -19.22 7.43 1.00
N LYS A 101 -20.28 6.77 1.50
CA LYS A 101 -20.26 6.10 2.80
C LYS A 101 -19.29 4.92 2.78
N LEU A 102 -19.33 4.09 1.73
CA LEU A 102 -18.41 2.97 1.56
C LEU A 102 -16.94 3.42 1.49
N LEU A 103 -16.65 4.52 0.81
CA LEU A 103 -15.31 5.07 0.74
C LEU A 103 -14.79 5.51 2.13
N VAL A 104 -15.64 6.16 2.92
CA VAL A 104 -15.29 6.54 4.30
C VAL A 104 -15.06 5.31 5.17
N ILE A 105 -15.92 4.29 5.06
CA ILE A 105 -15.74 3.01 5.76
C ILE A 105 -14.41 2.36 5.36
N ALA A 106 -14.08 2.34 4.07
CA ALA A 106 -12.81 1.78 3.59
C ALA A 106 -11.61 2.49 4.20
N TRP A 107 -11.63 3.83 4.29
CA TRP A 107 -10.57 4.60 4.96
C TRP A 107 -10.48 4.35 6.47
N ILE A 108 -11.62 4.22 7.16
CA ILE A 108 -11.64 3.87 8.59
C ILE A 108 -11.05 2.48 8.79
N CYS A 109 -11.47 1.49 8.01
CA CYS A 109 -10.91 0.14 8.07
C CYS A 109 -9.41 0.14 7.77
N ALA A 110 -8.96 0.91 6.78
CA ALA A 110 -7.55 1.05 6.46
C ALA A 110 -6.77 1.58 7.67
N LEU A 111 -7.24 2.66 8.30
CA LEU A 111 -6.59 3.24 9.47
C LEU A 111 -6.51 2.24 10.62
N LEU A 112 -7.60 1.53 10.93
CA LEU A 112 -7.62 0.54 12.00
C LEU A 112 -6.65 -0.61 11.75
N PHE A 113 -6.61 -1.17 10.54
CA PHE A 113 -5.69 -2.24 10.20
C PHE A 113 -4.23 -1.78 10.17
N ILE A 114 -3.96 -0.55 9.73
CA ILE A 114 -2.61 0.04 9.81
C ILE A 114 -2.16 0.10 11.27
N LEU A 115 -2.96 0.70 12.15
CA LEU A 115 -2.60 0.84 13.55
C LEU A 115 -2.39 -0.52 14.22
N LEU A 116 -3.28 -1.48 13.98
CA LEU A 116 -3.15 -2.84 14.51
C LEU A 116 -1.88 -3.53 14.01
N GLY A 117 -1.60 -3.50 12.71
CA GLY A 117 -0.42 -4.18 12.17
C GLY A 117 0.89 -3.50 12.56
N VAL A 118 0.92 -2.17 12.62
CA VAL A 118 2.10 -1.43 13.12
C VAL A 118 2.37 -1.78 14.59
N GLU A 119 1.34 -1.86 15.44
CA GLU A 119 1.50 -2.28 16.83
C GLU A 119 2.06 -3.72 16.92
N VAL A 120 1.56 -4.64 16.09
CA VAL A 120 2.09 -6.01 16.03
C VAL A 120 3.55 -6.02 15.60
N ILE A 121 3.91 -5.30 14.53
CA ILE A 121 5.27 -5.24 13.99
C ILE A 121 6.26 -4.70 15.03
N ILE A 122 5.89 -3.62 15.74
CA ILE A 122 6.73 -3.02 16.77
C ILE A 122 6.95 -3.98 17.94
N ASN A 123 5.92 -4.72 18.35
CA ASN A 123 6.03 -5.64 19.48
C ASN A 123 6.72 -6.96 19.15
N VAL A 124 6.80 -7.36 17.88
CA VAL A 124 7.55 -8.57 17.47
C VAL A 124 9.06 -8.39 17.66
N LEU A 125 9.56 -7.16 17.58
CA LEU A 125 11.00 -6.84 17.68
C LEU A 125 11.43 -6.32 19.06
N ARG A 126 10.53 -6.35 20.05
CA ARG A 126 10.81 -6.09 21.48
C ARG A 126 10.99 -7.40 22.23
#